data_AF-A0A1S7S385-F1
#
_entry.id   AF-A0A1S7S385-F1
#
_cell.length_a   1.000
_cell.length_b   1.000
_cell.length_c   1.000
_cell.angle_alpha   90.00
_cell.angle_beta   90.00
_cell.angle_gamma   90.00
#
_symmetry.space_group_name_H-M   'P 1'
#
loop_
_entity.id
_entity.type
_entity.pdbx_description
1 polymer ?
#
loop_
_entity_poly.entity_id
_entity_poly.type
_entity_poly.pdbx_seq_one_letter_code
_entity_poly.pdbx_strand_id
1 'polypeptide(L)'
;MTTPLLHDTDLARIAPLPDDMKRSQLMQMKGGFSTFSYKPVSTCYPDIFNVQSGMFGASPATPWKQVQAQVIRASRLGDEQRNNLQVAKALYEFASNAGVIARRHDFFPMHIGVGKKVSFWLPMVLAVDGQPHAIFIDPRRNKGLTELGRKFAFSMMHERIRAADVDFADIKLGIIRFQDGDDDERSVRFYRDDGIGLFSLDQLESMVAATYRIWQEVYEERTIETRRKASGTGGLF
;
A
#
# COMPACT_ATOMS: atom_id res chain seq x y z
N MET A 1 -4.10 21.36 -16.59
CA MET A 1 -3.37 21.07 -15.33
C MET A 1 -3.55 19.62 -15.01
N THR A 2 -2.52 18.93 -14.55
CA THR A 2 -2.61 17.50 -14.24
C THR A 2 -2.92 17.33 -12.75
N THR A 3 -4.11 16.84 -12.43
CA THR A 3 -4.49 16.53 -11.04
C THR A 3 -3.54 15.46 -10.48
N PRO A 4 -2.92 15.67 -9.30
CA PRO A 4 -1.96 14.71 -8.75
C PRO A 4 -2.66 13.38 -8.43
N LEU A 5 -1.94 12.27 -8.66
CA LEU A 5 -2.45 10.94 -8.34
C LEU A 5 -2.48 10.73 -6.82
N LEU A 6 -3.56 10.09 -6.35
CA LEU A 6 -3.65 9.58 -4.98
C LEU A 6 -2.68 8.40 -4.83
N HIS A 7 -2.07 8.28 -3.66
CA HIS A 7 -1.32 7.08 -3.28
C HIS A 7 -2.28 5.88 -3.19
N ASP A 8 -1.82 4.68 -3.56
CA ASP A 8 -2.65 3.47 -3.62
C ASP A 8 -3.43 3.22 -2.32
N THR A 9 -2.78 3.29 -1.15
CA THR A 9 -3.46 3.19 0.16
C THR A 9 -4.56 4.24 0.38
N ASP A 10 -4.36 5.48 -0.09
CA ASP A 10 -5.37 6.54 0.03
C ASP A 10 -6.54 6.26 -0.93
N LEU A 11 -6.23 5.84 -2.16
CA LEU A 11 -7.24 5.42 -3.11
C LEU A 11 -8.09 4.27 -2.55
N ALA A 12 -7.47 3.20 -2.05
CA ALA A 12 -8.20 2.06 -1.49
C ALA A 12 -9.04 2.44 -0.27
N ARG A 13 -8.58 3.39 0.56
CA ARG A 13 -9.33 3.85 1.73
C ARG A 13 -10.54 4.73 1.36
N ILE A 14 -10.44 5.50 0.28
CA ILE A 14 -11.43 6.52 -0.10
C ILE A 14 -12.41 6.01 -1.17
N ALA A 15 -11.92 5.28 -2.17
CA ALA A 15 -12.71 4.81 -3.31
C ALA A 15 -14.03 4.09 -2.95
N PRO A 16 -14.07 3.19 -1.96
CA PRO A 16 -15.29 2.48 -1.65
C PRO A 16 -16.27 3.26 -0.74
N LEU A 17 -15.92 4.47 -0.29
CA LEU A 17 -16.82 5.29 0.52
C LEU A 17 -17.98 5.86 -0.30
N PRO A 18 -19.09 6.29 0.31
CA PRO A 18 -20.08 7.15 -0.33
C PRO A 18 -19.50 8.50 -0.79
N ASP A 19 -20.08 9.11 -1.81
CA ASP A 19 -19.52 10.29 -2.49
C ASP A 19 -19.38 11.53 -1.57
N ASP A 20 -20.29 11.75 -0.63
CA ASP A 20 -20.21 12.80 0.38
C ASP A 20 -19.00 12.61 1.31
N MET A 21 -18.78 11.37 1.75
CA MET A 21 -17.62 10.99 2.56
C MET A 21 -16.31 11.08 1.77
N LYS A 22 -16.31 10.70 0.48
CA LYS A 22 -15.15 10.87 -0.41
C LYS A 22 -14.74 12.34 -0.46
N ARG A 23 -15.70 13.22 -0.74
CA ARG A 23 -15.46 14.66 -0.86
C ARG A 23 -14.89 15.23 0.44
N SER A 24 -15.50 14.90 1.58
CA SER A 24 -15.02 15.32 2.90
C SER A 24 -13.57 14.90 3.15
N GLN A 25 -13.21 13.65 2.86
CA GLN A 25 -11.84 13.18 3.06
C GLN A 25 -10.83 13.81 2.10
N LEU A 26 -11.18 13.93 0.82
CA LEU A 26 -10.33 14.57 -0.19
C LEU A 26 -10.07 16.05 0.15
N MET A 27 -11.08 16.76 0.64
CA MET A 27 -10.93 18.13 1.14
C MET A 27 -9.99 18.26 2.34
N GLN A 28 -9.87 17.23 3.18
CA GLN A 28 -8.95 17.22 4.32
C GLN A 28 -7.52 16.82 3.95
N MET A 29 -7.30 16.24 2.77
CA MET A 29 -5.95 15.87 2.33
C MET A 29 -5.13 17.14 2.09
N LYS A 30 -4.18 17.43 2.98
CA LYS A 30 -3.21 18.50 2.78
C LYS A 30 -2.40 18.19 1.51
N GLY A 31 -2.23 19.15 0.61
CA GLY A 31 -1.49 18.96 -0.65
C GLY A 31 0.03 18.74 -0.50
N GLY A 32 0.50 18.37 0.70
CA GLY A 32 1.90 18.05 0.98
C GLY A 32 2.10 16.54 1.13
N PHE A 33 3.20 16.05 0.57
CA PHE A 33 3.63 14.65 0.74
C PHE A 33 3.92 14.34 2.21
N SER A 34 3.81 13.07 2.60
CA SER A 34 4.23 12.58 3.92
C SER A 34 5.64 13.10 4.26
N THR A 35 5.88 13.45 5.52
CA THR A 35 7.18 13.94 5.99
C THR A 35 8.30 12.90 5.88
N PHE A 36 7.94 11.62 5.72
CA PHE A 36 8.86 10.51 5.50
C PHE A 36 8.26 9.40 4.63
N SER A 37 9.12 8.51 4.13
CA SER A 37 8.79 7.41 3.21
C SER A 37 9.08 6.03 3.81
N TYR A 38 8.35 5.02 3.36
CA TYR A 38 8.64 3.60 3.64
C TYR A 38 9.42 2.92 2.50
N LYS A 39 9.93 3.71 1.55
CA LYS A 39 10.80 3.19 0.49
C LYS A 39 12.02 2.41 1.04
N PRO A 40 12.72 2.87 2.11
CA PRO A 40 13.86 2.15 2.65
C PRO A 40 13.55 0.72 3.09
N VAL A 41 12.42 0.49 3.77
CA VAL A 41 12.02 -0.89 4.12
C VAL A 41 11.55 -1.69 2.91
N SER A 42 10.85 -1.06 1.96
CA SER A 42 10.34 -1.77 0.77
C SER A 42 11.43 -2.38 -0.11
N THR A 43 12.61 -1.75 -0.15
CA THR A 43 13.77 -2.29 -0.89
C THR A 43 14.38 -3.52 -0.22
N CYS A 44 14.12 -3.72 1.08
CA CYS A 44 14.61 -4.86 1.85
C CYS A 44 13.60 -6.02 1.92
N TYR A 45 12.42 -5.90 1.31
CA TYR A 45 11.42 -6.99 1.30
C TYR A 45 11.95 -8.33 0.81
N PRO A 46 12.80 -8.41 -0.25
CA PRO A 46 13.36 -9.69 -0.67
C PRO A 46 14.17 -10.39 0.42
N ASP A 47 14.96 -9.64 1.20
CA ASP A 47 15.74 -10.18 2.31
C ASP A 47 14.85 -10.54 3.51
N ILE A 48 13.84 -9.72 3.81
CA ILE A 48 12.89 -9.94 4.91
C ILE A 48 12.06 -11.21 4.68
N PHE A 49 11.57 -11.44 3.46
CA PHE A 49 10.72 -12.59 3.13
C PHE A 49 11.50 -13.76 2.54
N ASN A 50 12.82 -13.74 2.66
CA ASN A 50 13.70 -14.82 2.23
C ASN A 50 13.41 -15.27 0.79
N VAL A 51 13.41 -14.32 -0.16
CA VAL A 51 13.14 -14.59 -1.57
C VAL A 51 14.20 -15.54 -2.13
N GLN A 52 13.77 -16.72 -2.53
CA GLN A 52 14.64 -17.76 -3.07
C GLN A 52 14.89 -17.55 -4.56
N SER A 53 16.15 -17.62 -4.97
CA SER A 53 16.51 -17.72 -6.39
C SER A 53 16.38 -19.17 -6.83
N GLY A 54 15.45 -19.46 -7.74
CA GLY A 54 15.23 -20.82 -8.24
C GLY A 54 16.45 -21.47 -8.94
N MET A 55 17.48 -20.68 -9.25
CA MET A 55 18.70 -21.16 -9.94
C MET A 55 19.79 -21.65 -9.00
N PHE A 56 19.82 -21.20 -7.74
CA PHE A 56 20.95 -21.43 -6.82
C PHE A 56 20.51 -22.09 -5.51
N GLY A 57 19.81 -23.23 -5.60
CA GLY A 57 19.39 -24.01 -4.44
C GLY A 57 18.61 -23.21 -3.38
N ALA A 58 18.38 -23.82 -2.22
CA ALA A 58 17.83 -23.08 -1.09
C ALA A 58 18.92 -22.23 -0.43
N SER A 59 18.68 -20.94 -0.28
CA SER A 59 19.56 -20.02 0.45
C SER A 59 19.06 -19.83 1.89
N PRO A 60 19.99 -19.74 2.87
CA PRO A 60 19.60 -19.45 4.25
C PRO A 60 19.00 -18.05 4.35
N ALA A 61 18.07 -17.88 5.30
CA ALA A 61 17.44 -16.59 5.54
C ALA A 61 18.47 -15.53 5.97
N THR A 62 18.31 -14.30 5.46
CA THR A 62 19.17 -13.17 5.80
C THR A 62 19.07 -12.87 7.30
N PRO A 63 20.19 -12.79 8.05
CA PRO A 63 20.15 -12.45 9.47
C PRO A 63 19.60 -11.04 9.72
N TRP A 64 18.81 -10.86 10.79
CA TRP A 64 18.21 -9.56 11.15
C TRP A 64 19.21 -8.41 11.15
N LYS A 65 20.41 -8.60 11.72
CA LYS A 65 21.45 -7.55 11.77
C LYS A 65 21.81 -6.99 10.39
N GLN A 66 21.76 -7.81 9.34
CA GLN A 66 22.04 -7.37 7.98
C GLN A 66 20.88 -6.56 7.41
N VAL A 67 19.64 -7.04 7.56
CA VAL A 67 18.43 -6.30 7.18
C VAL A 67 18.38 -4.94 7.89
N GLN A 68 18.61 -4.93 9.20
CA GLN A 68 18.65 -3.73 10.03
C GLN A 68 19.69 -2.72 9.50
N ALA A 69 20.90 -3.17 9.21
CA ALA A 69 21.96 -2.30 8.68
C ALA A 69 21.61 -1.70 7.31
N GLN A 70 20.95 -2.46 6.44
CA GLN A 70 20.47 -1.96 5.14
C GLN A 70 19.38 -0.88 5.32
N VAL A 71 18.39 -1.14 6.18
CA VAL A 71 17.30 -0.20 6.45
C VAL A 71 17.84 1.11 7.05
N ILE A 72 18.78 1.03 8.00
CA ILE A 72 19.45 2.20 8.59
C ILE A 72 20.17 2.99 7.49
N ARG A 73 20.95 2.33 6.64
CA ARG A 73 21.72 2.98 5.58
C ARG A 73 20.83 3.68 4.56
N ALA A 74 19.65 3.13 4.27
CA ALA A 74 18.72 3.66 3.27
C ALA A 74 17.77 4.73 3.83
N SER A 75 17.62 4.84 5.16
CA SER A 75 16.68 5.77 5.79
C SER A 75 17.34 7.09 6.18
N ARG A 76 16.57 8.19 6.17
CA ARG A 76 16.98 9.45 6.80
C ARG A 76 16.87 9.32 8.33
N LEU A 77 17.81 9.95 9.04
CA LEU A 77 17.82 10.00 10.50
C LEU A 77 16.53 10.62 11.06
N GLY A 78 16.17 10.22 12.28
CA GLY A 78 14.96 10.68 12.97
C GLY A 78 13.75 9.77 12.74
N ASP A 79 12.59 10.37 12.49
CA ASP A 79 11.32 9.64 12.39
C ASP A 79 11.28 8.62 11.27
N GLU A 80 11.90 8.91 10.11
CA GLU A 80 11.91 7.98 8.98
C GLU A 80 12.61 6.67 9.35
N GLN A 81 13.84 6.75 9.85
CA GLN A 81 14.60 5.58 10.28
C GLN A 81 13.87 4.81 11.38
N ARG A 82 13.34 5.49 12.40
CA ARG A 82 12.59 4.83 13.49
C ARG A 82 11.39 4.05 12.96
N ASN A 83 10.56 4.67 12.12
CA ASN A 83 9.36 4.02 11.59
C ASN A 83 9.70 2.89 10.60
N ASN A 84 10.71 3.05 9.74
CA ASN A 84 11.15 1.99 8.83
C ASN A 84 11.72 0.80 9.59
N LEU A 85 12.51 1.04 10.66
CA LEU A 85 13.06 -0.03 11.50
C LEU A 85 11.97 -0.82 12.23
N GLN A 86 10.98 -0.14 12.81
CA GLN A 86 9.84 -0.81 13.45
C GLN A 86 9.07 -1.69 12.47
N VAL A 87 8.80 -1.19 11.26
CA VAL A 87 8.13 -1.96 10.20
C VAL A 87 8.98 -3.14 9.75
N ALA A 88 10.28 -2.92 9.51
CA ALA A 88 11.20 -3.97 9.10
C ALA A 88 11.30 -5.09 10.13
N LYS A 89 11.40 -4.72 11.43
CA LYS A 89 11.49 -5.66 12.54
C LYS A 89 10.22 -6.51 12.62
N ALA A 90 9.06 -5.87 12.62
CA ALA A 90 7.77 -6.54 12.67
C ALA A 90 7.56 -7.52 11.51
N LEU A 91 7.95 -7.12 10.29
CA LEU A 91 7.87 -8.00 9.12
C LEU A 91 8.86 -9.16 9.21
N TYR A 92 10.07 -8.92 9.68
CA TYR A 92 11.11 -9.94 9.84
C TYR A 92 10.69 -11.00 10.87
N GLU A 93 10.14 -10.58 12.01
CA GLU A 93 9.63 -11.47 13.04
C GLU A 93 8.43 -12.27 12.54
N PHE A 94 7.50 -11.62 11.84
CA PHE A 94 6.39 -12.31 11.18
C PHE A 94 6.89 -13.38 10.20
N ALA A 95 7.82 -13.02 9.31
CA ALA A 95 8.37 -13.93 8.32
C ALA A 95 9.12 -15.10 8.98
N SER A 96 9.92 -14.83 10.01
CA SER A 96 10.68 -15.84 10.74
C SER A 96 9.77 -16.80 11.50
N ASN A 97 8.76 -16.29 12.21
CA ASN A 97 7.86 -17.09 13.02
C ASN A 97 6.93 -17.97 12.17
N ALA A 98 6.46 -17.46 11.03
CA ALA A 98 5.61 -18.21 10.10
C ALA A 98 6.41 -19.06 9.10
N GLY A 99 7.76 -19.06 9.19
CA GLY A 99 8.63 -19.80 8.26
C GLY A 99 8.45 -19.38 6.80
N VAL A 100 8.22 -18.09 6.56
CA VAL A 100 7.90 -17.55 5.23
C VAL A 100 9.09 -17.71 4.30
N ILE A 101 8.80 -18.25 3.13
CA ILE A 101 9.68 -18.24 1.98
C ILE A 101 8.96 -17.58 0.82
N ALA A 102 9.69 -16.83 -0.01
CA ALA A 102 9.11 -16.15 -1.14
C ALA A 102 9.79 -16.54 -2.45
N ARG A 103 9.07 -16.36 -3.55
CA ARG A 103 9.63 -16.39 -4.91
C ARG A 103 9.27 -15.10 -5.63
N ARG A 104 10.23 -14.55 -6.35
CA ARG A 104 9.99 -13.38 -7.18
C ARG A 104 9.01 -13.75 -8.30
N HIS A 105 7.97 -12.94 -8.43
CA HIS A 105 6.99 -13.05 -9.51
C HIS A 105 6.37 -11.68 -9.73
N ASP A 106 6.54 -11.12 -10.92
CA ASP A 106 6.12 -9.76 -11.23
C ASP A 106 4.68 -9.77 -11.77
N PHE A 107 3.72 -9.41 -10.92
CA PHE A 107 2.36 -9.07 -11.36
C PHE A 107 2.35 -7.62 -11.88
N PHE A 108 2.06 -7.42 -13.17
CA PHE A 108 2.07 -6.06 -13.72
C PHE A 108 0.95 -5.18 -13.12
N PRO A 109 1.19 -3.86 -12.94
CA PRO A 109 0.18 -2.93 -12.47
C PRO A 109 -1.13 -2.99 -13.26
N MET A 110 -2.25 -2.93 -12.55
CA MET A 110 -3.58 -2.90 -13.16
C MET A 110 -3.88 -1.51 -13.68
N HIS A 111 -4.35 -1.42 -14.92
CA HIS A 111 -4.90 -0.18 -15.45
C HIS A 111 -6.35 -0.08 -15.02
N ILE A 112 -6.75 1.05 -14.43
CA ILE A 112 -8.14 1.27 -14.03
C ILE A 112 -8.62 2.66 -14.45
N GLY A 113 -9.74 2.69 -15.19
CA GLY A 113 -10.25 3.90 -15.83
C GLY A 113 -9.25 4.55 -16.80
N VAL A 114 -9.26 5.87 -16.90
CA VAL A 114 -8.43 6.62 -17.86
C VAL A 114 -6.98 6.73 -17.40
N GLY A 115 -6.16 5.75 -17.76
CA GLY A 115 -4.69 5.81 -17.71
C GLY A 115 -4.03 5.66 -16.34
N LYS A 116 -4.79 5.28 -15.29
CA LYS A 116 -4.26 5.13 -13.93
C LYS A 116 -3.78 3.72 -13.71
N LYS A 117 -2.59 3.59 -13.11
CA LYS A 117 -1.99 2.31 -12.73
C LYS A 117 -2.01 2.18 -11.22
N VAL A 118 -2.47 1.04 -10.72
CA VAL A 118 -2.47 0.71 -9.29
C VAL A 118 -1.78 -0.63 -9.07
N SER A 119 -1.12 -0.78 -7.92
CA SER A 119 -0.45 -2.03 -7.54
C SER A 119 -0.71 -2.32 -6.06
N PHE A 120 -1.71 -3.15 -5.80
CA PHE A 120 -2.05 -3.61 -4.46
C PHE A 120 -1.40 -4.95 -4.13
N TRP A 121 -0.15 -5.16 -4.54
CA TRP A 121 0.59 -6.40 -4.29
C TRP A 121 2.10 -6.15 -4.39
N LEU A 122 2.87 -7.05 -3.78
CA LEU A 122 4.32 -7.12 -3.96
C LEU A 122 4.68 -7.87 -5.24
N PRO A 123 5.87 -7.60 -5.83
CA PRO A 123 6.42 -8.36 -6.97
C PRO A 123 6.99 -9.73 -6.55
N MET A 124 6.22 -10.47 -5.75
CA MET A 124 6.60 -11.77 -5.21
C MET A 124 5.38 -12.52 -4.67
N VAL A 125 5.47 -13.85 -4.67
CA VAL A 125 4.53 -14.76 -4.01
C VAL A 125 5.18 -15.28 -2.74
N LEU A 126 4.47 -15.18 -1.61
CA LEU A 126 4.93 -15.63 -0.30
C LEU A 126 4.23 -16.94 0.06
N ALA A 127 4.97 -17.95 0.49
CA ALA A 127 4.40 -19.10 1.17
C ALA A 127 4.22 -18.75 2.65
N VAL A 128 2.97 -18.60 3.07
CA VAL A 128 2.58 -18.35 4.48
C VAL A 128 1.71 -19.52 4.92
N ASP A 129 2.07 -20.17 6.02
CA ASP A 129 1.42 -21.41 6.51
C ASP A 129 1.32 -22.50 5.41
N GLY A 130 2.36 -22.61 4.58
CA GLY A 130 2.42 -23.56 3.46
C GLY A 130 1.54 -23.23 2.26
N GLN A 131 0.82 -22.10 2.26
CA GLN A 131 -0.05 -21.67 1.17
C GLN A 131 0.53 -20.47 0.42
N PRO A 132 0.45 -20.44 -0.93
CA PRO A 132 0.93 -19.31 -1.70
C PRO A 132 0.00 -18.11 -1.54
N HIS A 133 0.59 -16.95 -1.27
CA HIS A 133 -0.11 -15.68 -1.07
C HIS A 133 0.46 -14.57 -1.95
N ALA A 134 -0.42 -13.83 -2.61
CA ALA A 134 -0.11 -12.48 -3.10
C ALA A 134 -0.39 -11.49 -1.96
N ILE A 135 0.60 -10.66 -1.62
CA ILE A 135 0.56 -9.81 -0.42
C ILE A 135 0.57 -8.34 -0.77
N PHE A 136 -0.28 -7.55 -0.13
CA PHE A 136 -0.15 -6.09 -0.03
C PHE A 136 0.33 -5.70 1.36
N ILE A 137 1.19 -4.68 1.46
CA ILE A 137 1.65 -4.14 2.75
C ILE A 137 1.19 -2.70 2.88
N ASP A 138 0.42 -2.42 3.93
CA ASP A 138 0.09 -1.06 4.36
C ASP A 138 0.89 -0.71 5.63
N PRO A 139 2.04 0.00 5.49
CA PRO A 139 2.93 0.32 6.61
C PRO A 139 2.41 1.44 7.51
N ARG A 140 1.26 2.05 7.19
CA ARG A 140 0.76 3.23 7.90
C ARG A 140 0.16 2.86 9.26
N ARG A 141 0.71 3.48 10.31
CA ARG A 141 0.17 3.44 11.69
C ARG A 141 -1.20 4.13 11.75
N ASN A 142 -1.26 5.36 11.25
CA ASN A 142 -2.47 6.17 11.20
C ASN A 142 -3.03 6.25 9.78
N LYS A 143 -4.36 6.28 9.64
CA LYS A 143 -5.06 6.39 8.34
C LYS A 143 -4.68 5.28 7.33
N GLY A 144 -4.36 4.08 7.82
CA GLY A 144 -4.22 2.90 6.97
C GLY A 144 -5.57 2.31 6.53
N LEU A 145 -5.54 1.13 5.91
CA LEU A 145 -6.73 0.50 5.33
C LEU A 145 -7.78 0.13 6.39
N THR A 146 -8.98 0.68 6.24
CA THR A 146 -10.19 0.25 6.94
C THR A 146 -10.62 -1.13 6.45
N GLU A 147 -11.62 -1.75 7.07
CA GLU A 147 -12.20 -3.00 6.56
C GLU A 147 -12.71 -2.86 5.13
N LEU A 148 -13.45 -1.80 4.85
CA LEU A 148 -13.94 -1.50 3.52
C LEU A 148 -12.78 -1.22 2.52
N GLY A 149 -11.71 -0.56 2.98
CA GLY A 149 -10.51 -0.36 2.16
C GLY A 149 -9.73 -1.65 1.89
N ARG A 150 -9.70 -2.59 2.83
CA ARG A 150 -9.15 -3.94 2.62
C ARG A 150 -9.98 -4.71 1.61
N LYS A 151 -11.31 -4.67 1.73
CA LYS A 151 -12.23 -5.26 0.75
C LYS A 151 -11.95 -4.75 -0.67
N PHE A 152 -11.80 -3.43 -0.82
CA PHE A 152 -11.44 -2.82 -2.10
C PHE A 152 -10.09 -3.33 -2.62
N ALA A 153 -9.03 -3.34 -1.79
CA ALA A 153 -7.71 -3.83 -2.18
C ALA A 153 -7.73 -5.31 -2.56
N PHE A 154 -8.41 -6.18 -1.79
CA PHE A 154 -8.59 -7.59 -2.13
C PHE A 154 -9.32 -7.78 -3.46
N SER A 155 -10.33 -6.96 -3.74
CA SER A 155 -11.07 -7.03 -5.00
C SER A 155 -10.16 -6.67 -6.18
N MET A 156 -9.34 -5.62 -6.04
CA MET A 156 -8.33 -5.26 -7.06
C MET A 156 -7.30 -6.37 -7.28
N MET A 157 -6.82 -6.98 -6.20
CA MET A 157 -5.89 -8.11 -6.27
C MET A 157 -6.53 -9.31 -6.96
N HIS A 158 -7.79 -9.64 -6.65
CA HIS A 158 -8.53 -10.72 -7.29
C HIS A 158 -8.66 -10.51 -8.79
N GLU A 159 -9.16 -9.35 -9.22
CA GLU A 159 -9.33 -9.03 -10.64
C GLU A 159 -8.00 -9.08 -11.40
N ARG A 160 -6.91 -8.60 -10.78
CA ARG A 160 -5.62 -8.56 -11.45
C ARG A 160 -4.85 -9.88 -11.44
N ILE A 161 -5.00 -10.70 -10.41
CA ILE A 161 -4.17 -11.88 -10.18
C ILE A 161 -4.96 -13.15 -10.47
N ARG A 162 -6.07 -13.38 -9.76
CA ARG A 162 -6.85 -14.62 -9.88
C ARG A 162 -7.69 -14.67 -11.15
N ALA A 163 -8.38 -13.57 -11.47
CA ALA A 163 -9.29 -13.53 -12.62
C ALA A 163 -8.54 -13.37 -13.95
N ALA A 164 -7.37 -12.74 -13.92
CA ALA A 164 -6.58 -12.48 -15.11
C ALA A 164 -5.68 -13.65 -15.55
N ASP A 165 -5.36 -14.57 -14.62
CA ASP A 165 -4.45 -15.69 -14.90
C ASP A 165 -4.90 -16.95 -14.14
N VAL A 166 -5.19 -18.00 -14.91
CA VAL A 166 -5.69 -19.29 -14.40
C VAL A 166 -4.68 -19.98 -13.49
N ASP A 167 -3.37 -19.77 -13.72
CA ASP A 167 -2.31 -20.37 -12.90
C ASP A 167 -2.33 -19.84 -11.45
N PHE A 168 -2.95 -18.68 -11.25
CA PHE A 168 -3.08 -18.03 -9.95
C PHE A 168 -4.51 -18.02 -9.41
N ALA A 169 -5.45 -18.72 -10.03
CA ALA A 169 -6.86 -18.71 -9.62
C ALA A 169 -7.06 -19.03 -8.12
N ASP A 170 -6.25 -19.95 -7.59
CA ASP A 170 -6.34 -20.43 -6.21
C ASP A 170 -5.37 -19.74 -5.22
N ILE A 171 -4.54 -18.79 -5.68
CA ILE A 171 -3.59 -18.11 -4.79
C ILE A 171 -4.35 -17.37 -3.68
N LYS A 172 -3.88 -17.44 -2.44
CA LYS A 172 -4.49 -16.67 -1.34
C LYS A 172 -4.14 -15.19 -1.46
N LEU A 173 -5.03 -14.31 -1.03
CA LEU A 173 -4.75 -12.88 -1.00
C LEU A 173 -4.55 -12.46 0.45
N GLY A 174 -3.52 -11.66 0.69
CA GLY A 174 -3.20 -11.21 2.03
C GLY A 174 -2.89 -9.71 2.09
N ILE A 175 -3.31 -9.08 3.18
CA ILE A 175 -2.94 -7.71 3.50
C ILE A 175 -2.25 -7.71 4.86
N ILE A 176 -1.02 -7.22 4.89
CA ILE A 176 -0.28 -6.98 6.12
C ILE A 176 -0.50 -5.52 6.53
N ARG A 177 -1.01 -5.34 7.75
CA ARG A 177 -1.01 -4.06 8.46
C ARG A 177 -0.18 -4.16 9.73
N PHE A 178 0.05 -3.03 10.37
CA PHE A 178 0.76 -2.94 11.63
C PHE A 178 -0.16 -2.40 12.70
N GLN A 179 -0.06 -2.96 13.89
CA GLN A 179 -0.71 -2.48 15.10
C GLN A 179 0.37 -2.21 16.16
N ASP A 180 0.02 -1.37 17.13
CA ASP A 180 0.90 -1.09 18.25
C ASP A 180 1.05 -2.37 19.08
N GLY A 181 2.29 -2.74 19.36
CA GLY A 181 2.66 -3.77 20.34
C GLY A 181 3.11 -3.14 21.65
N ASP A 182 3.70 -3.96 22.51
CA ASP A 182 4.29 -3.49 23.76
C ASP A 182 5.56 -2.64 23.47
N ASP A 183 5.91 -1.72 24.39
CA ASP A 183 7.13 -0.90 24.35
C ASP A 183 7.40 -0.11 23.04
N ASP A 184 6.35 0.48 22.43
CA ASP A 184 6.41 1.22 21.13
C ASP A 184 6.94 0.34 19.97
N GLU A 185 6.85 -0.98 20.11
CA GLU A 185 7.08 -1.90 19.01
C GLU A 185 5.84 -2.02 18.11
N ARG A 186 6.04 -2.51 16.89
CA ARG A 186 4.94 -2.81 15.97
C ARG A 186 4.81 -4.31 15.85
N SER A 187 3.58 -4.79 15.82
CA SER A 187 3.28 -6.18 15.46
C SER A 187 2.53 -6.24 14.14
N VAL A 188 2.76 -7.30 13.38
CA VAL A 188 2.03 -7.57 12.13
C VAL A 188 0.62 -8.04 12.47
N ARG A 189 -0.36 -7.41 11.82
CA ARG A 189 -1.72 -7.92 11.71
C ARG A 189 -1.95 -8.37 10.28
N PHE A 190 -2.06 -9.69 10.12
CA PHE A 190 -2.27 -10.32 8.83
C PHE A 190 -3.77 -10.54 8.56
N TYR A 191 -4.28 -9.96 7.47
CA TYR A 191 -5.65 -10.15 7.01
C TYR A 191 -5.64 -11.04 5.77
N ARG A 192 -6.54 -12.01 5.74
CA ARG A 192 -6.81 -12.89 4.59
C ARG A 192 -8.12 -12.51 3.93
N ASP A 193 -8.32 -12.96 2.69
CA ASP A 193 -9.54 -12.73 1.92
C ASP A 193 -10.68 -13.72 2.24
N ASP A 194 -10.51 -14.55 3.27
CA ASP A 194 -11.46 -15.60 3.64
C ASP A 194 -12.86 -15.04 3.93
N GLY A 195 -13.86 -15.51 3.18
CA GLY A 195 -15.27 -15.14 3.37
C GLY A 195 -15.63 -13.70 2.98
N ILE A 196 -14.74 -12.97 2.30
CA ILE A 196 -15.00 -11.59 1.89
C ILE A 196 -15.71 -11.58 0.52
N GLY A 197 -16.95 -11.07 0.48
CA GLY A 197 -17.65 -10.86 -0.80
C GLY A 197 -17.01 -9.71 -1.59
N LEU A 198 -16.26 -10.00 -2.64
CA LEU A 198 -15.47 -9.01 -3.39
C LEU A 198 -16.35 -8.09 -4.27
N PHE A 199 -15.82 -6.91 -4.59
CA PHE A 199 -16.41 -6.04 -5.61
C PHE A 199 -16.04 -6.55 -7.01
N SER A 200 -16.95 -6.43 -7.96
CA SER A 200 -16.66 -6.71 -9.36
C SER A 200 -15.76 -5.63 -9.99
N LEU A 201 -15.13 -5.96 -11.11
CA LEU A 201 -14.37 -5.00 -11.91
C LEU A 201 -15.14 -3.70 -12.20
N ASP A 202 -16.39 -3.78 -12.67
CA ASP A 202 -17.21 -2.59 -12.98
C ASP A 202 -17.45 -1.72 -11.74
N GLN A 203 -17.66 -2.34 -10.57
CA GLN A 203 -17.81 -1.61 -9.32
C GLN A 203 -16.51 -0.89 -8.94
N LEU A 204 -15.37 -1.55 -9.10
CA LEU A 204 -14.05 -0.95 -8.84
C LEU A 204 -13.78 0.22 -9.78
N GLU A 205 -14.05 0.07 -11.08
CA GLU A 205 -13.88 1.12 -12.07
C GLU A 205 -14.75 2.34 -11.75
N SER A 206 -16.03 2.11 -11.43
CA SER A 206 -16.96 3.16 -11.04
C SER A 206 -16.51 3.90 -9.77
N MET A 207 -16.08 3.16 -8.74
CA MET A 207 -15.57 3.73 -7.49
C MET A 207 -14.34 4.62 -7.73
N VAL A 208 -13.38 4.15 -8.53
CA VAL A 208 -12.17 4.92 -8.87
C VAL A 208 -12.51 6.13 -9.73
N ALA A 209 -13.37 5.99 -10.74
CA ALA A 209 -13.79 7.09 -11.60
C ALA A 209 -14.45 8.20 -10.78
N ALA A 210 -15.40 7.84 -9.90
CA ALA A 210 -16.09 8.79 -9.02
C ALA A 210 -15.11 9.52 -8.08
N THR A 211 -14.17 8.79 -7.46
CA THR A 211 -13.17 9.40 -6.56
C THR A 211 -12.31 10.44 -7.26
N TYR A 212 -11.84 10.15 -8.47
CA TYR A 212 -10.98 11.08 -9.18
C TYR A 212 -11.73 12.25 -9.80
N ARG A 213 -13.01 12.07 -10.19
CA ARG A 213 -13.88 13.18 -10.56
C ARG A 213 -13.98 14.18 -9.39
N ILE A 214 -14.32 13.68 -8.20
CA ILE A 214 -14.41 14.51 -6.98
C ILE A 214 -13.04 15.12 -6.64
N TRP A 215 -11.95 14.37 -6.82
CA TRP A 215 -10.62 14.89 -6.54
C TRP A 215 -10.21 16.03 -7.48
N GLN A 216 -10.58 15.93 -8.75
CA GLN A 216 -10.37 17.02 -9.71
C GLN A 216 -11.14 18.27 -9.31
N GLU A 217 -12.43 18.14 -8.95
CA GLU A 217 -13.24 19.26 -8.46
C GLU A 217 -12.60 19.95 -7.23
N VAL A 218 -12.20 19.16 -6.22
CA VAL A 218 -11.52 19.68 -5.01
C VAL A 218 -10.20 20.37 -5.34
N TYR A 219 -9.43 19.84 -6.30
CA TYR A 219 -8.16 20.43 -6.69
C TYR A 219 -8.33 21.77 -7.45
N GLU A 220 -9.34 21.84 -8.32
CA GLU A 220 -9.72 23.05 -9.05
C GLU A 220 -10.21 24.14 -8.07
N GLU A 221 -11.09 23.80 -7.13
CA GLU A 221 -11.57 24.71 -6.07
C GLU A 221 -10.38 25.32 -5.29
N ARG A 222 -9.42 24.49 -4.85
CA ARG A 222 -8.23 24.94 -4.13
C ARG A 222 -7.31 25.84 -4.96
N THR A 223 -7.18 25.54 -6.25
CA THR A 223 -6.37 26.34 -7.17
C THR A 223 -7.00 27.72 -7.37
N ILE A 224 -8.33 27.79 -7.49
CA ILE A 224 -9.07 29.05 -7.58
C ILE A 224 -8.92 29.85 -6.29
N GLU A 225 -9.09 29.22 -5.12
CA GLU A 225 -8.92 29.91 -3.82
C GLU A 225 -7.51 30.46 -3.62
N THR A 226 -6.49 29.70 -3.99
CA THR A 226 -5.08 30.13 -3.89
C THR A 226 -4.80 31.31 -4.82
N ARG A 227 -5.33 31.27 -6.06
CA ARG A 227 -5.24 32.40 -7.00
C ARG A 227 -5.93 33.65 -6.47
N ARG A 228 -7.15 33.52 -5.91
CA ARG A 228 -7.89 34.63 -5.30
C ARG A 228 -7.11 35.28 -4.16
N LYS A 229 -6.48 34.48 -3.29
CA LYS A 229 -5.63 34.98 -2.19
C LYS A 229 -4.37 35.67 -2.72
N ALA A 230 -3.72 35.14 -3.75
CA ALA A 230 -2.53 35.73 -4.36
C ALA A 230 -2.81 37.07 -5.07
N SER A 231 -4.00 37.23 -5.67
CA SER A 231 -4.43 38.51 -6.26
C SER A 231 -4.87 39.56 -5.23
N GLY A 232 -5.04 39.18 -3.95
CA GLY A 232 -5.55 40.05 -2.89
C GLY A 232 -4.49 40.87 -2.13
N THR A 233 -3.20 40.61 -2.33
CA THR A 233 -2.09 41.31 -1.63
C THR A 233 -1.45 42.46 -2.42
N GLY A 234 -2.17 43.02 -3.39
CA GLY A 234 -1.75 44.19 -4.18
C GLY A 234 -2.55 45.47 -3.85
N GLY A 235 -2.90 45.68 -2.57
CA GLY A 235 -3.51 46.91 -2.09
C GLY A 235 -2.49 47.72 -1.29
N LEU A 236 -2.03 48.83 -1.88
CA LEU A 236 -1.17 49.87 -1.29
C LEU A 236 -1.66 50.29 0.11
N PHE A 237 -0.81 50.15 1.12
CA PHE A 237 -0.54 51.14 2.18
C PHE A 237 0.89 50.92 2.71
#